data_AF-A0A923SLG6-F1
#
_entry.id   AF-A0A923SLG6-F1
#
_cell.length_a   1.000
_cell.length_b   1.000
_cell.length_c   1.000
_cell.angle_alpha   90.00
_cell.angle_beta   90.00
_cell.angle_gamma   90.00
#
_symmetry.space_group_name_H-M   'P 1'
#
loop_
_entity.id
_entity.type
_entity.pdbx_description
1 polymer ?
#
loop_
_entity_poly.entity_id
_entity_poly.type
_entity_poly.pdbx_seq_one_letter_code
_entity_poly.pdbx_strand_id
1 'polypeptide(L)'
;MKKIITILLSMVLLLVFTACGGSDSSSSDKSKETEAPKIEKNIDAAAEALGLTGGEETMYAMIGATAGKEYNDGAVELYQFEEDSDAYKEIESSDSVSGIPVAAHKDGIALIFANDETDQAILDAFNQLQFK
;
A
#
# COMPACT_ATOMS: atom_id res chain seq x y z
N MET A 1 -40.83 -18.24 -14.97
CA MET A 1 -40.38 -18.29 -16.39
C MET A 1 -39.14 -17.42 -16.53
N LYS A 2 -38.07 -18.00 -17.11
CA LYS A 2 -36.89 -17.40 -17.80
C LYS A 2 -36.62 -15.91 -17.55
N LYS A 3 -35.37 -15.49 -17.28
CA LYS A 3 -34.24 -15.63 -18.22
C LYS A 3 -32.90 -15.66 -17.49
N ILE A 4 -32.13 -16.69 -17.81
CA ILE A 4 -30.68 -16.83 -17.57
C ILE A 4 -30.02 -16.31 -18.84
N ILE A 5 -29.03 -15.42 -18.74
CA ILE A 5 -28.13 -15.09 -19.86
C ILE A 5 -26.69 -15.23 -19.36
N THR A 6 -26.08 -16.27 -19.92
CA THR A 6 -24.70 -16.72 -19.87
C THR A 6 -23.80 -15.88 -20.77
N ILE A 7 -22.63 -15.42 -20.31
CA ILE A 7 -21.38 -15.15 -21.07
C ILE A 7 -20.27 -15.18 -20.01
N LEU A 8 -19.39 -16.18 -19.81
CA LEU A 8 -18.49 -16.96 -20.67
C LEU A 8 -17.52 -16.13 -21.52
N LEU A 9 -16.48 -15.61 -20.87
CA LEU A 9 -15.26 -15.17 -21.52
C LEU A 9 -14.04 -15.79 -20.81
N SER A 10 -13.80 -17.06 -21.14
CA SER A 10 -12.48 -17.67 -20.97
C SER A 10 -11.51 -16.97 -21.91
N MET A 11 -10.55 -16.22 -21.34
CA MET A 11 -9.37 -15.81 -22.07
C MET A 11 -8.17 -16.53 -21.45
N VAL A 12 -7.93 -17.72 -22.01
CA VAL A 12 -6.70 -18.48 -21.86
C VAL A 12 -5.55 -17.61 -22.36
N LEU A 13 -4.64 -17.23 -21.48
CA LEU A 13 -3.33 -16.71 -21.86
C LEU A 13 -2.29 -17.82 -21.66
N LEU A 14 -2.14 -18.66 -22.68
CA LEU A 14 -0.95 -19.48 -22.87
C LEU A 14 0.08 -18.61 -23.60
N LEU A 15 1.15 -18.23 -22.90
CA LEU A 15 2.41 -17.86 -23.53
C LEU A 15 3.50 -18.76 -22.98
N VAL A 16 3.65 -19.91 -23.64
CA VAL A 16 4.89 -20.68 -23.66
C VAL A 16 5.82 -20.04 -24.68
N PHE A 17 6.93 -19.47 -24.21
CA PHE A 17 8.14 -19.33 -25.00
C PHE A 17 9.29 -20.01 -24.26
N THR A 18 9.54 -21.26 -24.62
CA THR A 18 10.86 -21.87 -24.43
C THR A 18 11.76 -21.35 -25.55
N ALA A 19 12.57 -20.33 -25.26
CA ALA A 19 13.68 -19.94 -26.12
C ALA A 19 14.94 -20.70 -25.67
N CYS A 20 15.40 -21.55 -26.58
CA CYS A 20 16.58 -22.38 -26.50
C CYS A 20 17.84 -21.57 -26.80
N GLY A 21 18.89 -21.78 -26.00
CA GLY A 21 20.23 -22.04 -26.53
C GLY A 21 21.13 -20.85 -26.90
N GLY A 22 22.36 -20.90 -26.36
CA GLY A 22 23.55 -20.53 -27.12
C GLY A 22 24.29 -19.29 -26.66
N SER A 23 25.25 -19.53 -25.76
CA SER A 23 26.60 -18.95 -25.68
C SER A 23 26.86 -17.50 -26.05
N ASP A 24 27.49 -16.86 -25.05
CA ASP A 24 28.53 -15.84 -25.13
C ASP A 24 28.13 -14.40 -25.46
N SER A 25 28.73 -13.52 -24.65
CA SER A 25 28.72 -12.06 -24.69
C SER A 25 27.40 -11.35 -24.33
N SER A 26 27.32 -10.84 -23.11
CA SER A 26 26.38 -9.78 -22.72
C SER A 26 27.14 -8.84 -21.79
N SER A 27 27.65 -7.68 -22.21
CA SER A 27 26.94 -6.50 -22.73
C SER A 27 25.76 -6.12 -21.84
N SER A 28 26.08 -5.52 -20.70
CA SER A 28 25.46 -4.31 -20.16
C SER A 28 23.95 -4.10 -20.43
N ASP A 29 23.09 -4.99 -19.94
CA ASP A 29 21.66 -4.70 -19.82
C ASP A 29 21.40 -3.99 -18.48
N LYS A 30 21.39 -2.66 -18.56
CA LYS A 30 20.81 -1.79 -17.54
C LYS A 30 19.30 -2.01 -17.60
N SER A 31 18.79 -2.86 -16.71
CA SER A 31 17.36 -2.97 -16.43
C SER A 31 16.79 -1.56 -16.25
N LYS A 32 15.93 -1.14 -17.19
CA LYS A 32 15.02 -0.02 -16.92
C LYS A 32 14.04 -0.53 -15.86
N GLU A 33 14.39 -0.34 -14.59
CA GLU A 33 13.36 -0.26 -13.56
C GLU A 33 12.40 0.84 -14.00
N THR A 34 11.16 0.44 -14.27
CA THR A 34 10.09 1.39 -14.45
C THR A 34 9.79 1.88 -13.05
N GLU A 35 10.33 3.05 -12.68
CA GLU A 35 10.05 3.62 -11.37
C GLU A 35 8.55 3.77 -11.20
N ALA A 36 8.03 3.28 -10.07
CA ALA A 36 6.61 3.37 -9.75
C ALA A 36 6.16 4.85 -9.82
N PRO A 37 4.97 5.13 -10.37
CA PRO A 37 4.46 6.49 -10.43
C PRO A 37 4.36 7.07 -9.02
N LYS A 38 4.88 8.29 -8.82
CA LYS A 38 4.83 8.96 -7.53
C LYS A 38 3.44 9.53 -7.26
N ILE A 39 2.90 9.29 -6.07
CA ILE A 39 1.58 9.75 -5.62
C ILE A 39 1.72 10.94 -4.66
N GLU A 40 0.66 11.74 -4.52
CA GLU A 40 0.66 12.85 -3.56
C GLU A 40 0.87 12.34 -2.12
N LYS A 41 1.62 13.10 -1.31
CA LYS A 41 1.91 12.75 0.09
C LYS A 41 0.74 13.03 1.03
N ASN A 42 -0.33 12.24 0.91
CA ASN A 42 -1.48 12.27 1.81
C ASN A 42 -2.20 10.91 1.87
N ILE A 43 -3.03 10.72 2.91
CA ILE A 43 -3.74 9.46 3.16
C ILE A 43 -4.76 9.09 2.08
N ASP A 44 -5.35 10.06 1.38
CA ASP A 44 -6.36 9.77 0.35
C ASP A 44 -5.70 9.18 -0.91
N ALA A 45 -4.56 9.75 -1.32
CA ALA A 45 -3.77 9.21 -2.42
C ALA A 45 -3.16 7.85 -2.09
N ALA A 46 -2.71 7.64 -0.84
CA ALA A 46 -2.25 6.35 -0.37
C ALA A 46 -3.38 5.30 -0.39
N ALA A 47 -4.57 5.65 0.12
CA ALA A 47 -5.74 4.77 0.11
C ALA A 47 -6.16 4.39 -1.31
N GLU A 48 -6.20 5.34 -2.24
CA GLU A 48 -6.51 5.09 -3.65
C GLU A 48 -5.49 4.13 -4.28
N ALA A 49 -4.19 4.35 -4.05
CA ALA A 49 -3.13 3.50 -4.59
C ALA A 49 -3.16 2.08 -4.02
N LEU A 50 -3.62 1.91 -2.79
CA LEU A 50 -3.80 0.62 -2.12
C LEU A 50 -5.12 -0.07 -2.47
N GLY A 51 -6.03 0.61 -3.18
CA GLY A 51 -7.37 0.09 -3.47
C GLY A 51 -8.26 -0.04 -2.23
N LEU A 52 -8.00 0.76 -1.20
CA LEU A 52 -8.84 0.79 0.01
C LEU A 52 -10.19 1.44 -0.30
N THR A 53 -11.24 0.97 0.37
CA THR A 53 -12.61 1.45 0.18
C THR A 53 -13.19 2.00 1.48
N GLY A 54 -14.18 2.89 1.39
CA GLY A 54 -14.71 3.60 2.55
C GLY A 54 -13.90 4.86 2.86
N GLY A 55 -13.56 5.07 4.13
CA GLY A 55 -12.86 6.26 4.60
C GLY A 55 -13.70 7.07 5.56
N GLU A 56 -13.70 6.69 6.84
CA GLU A 56 -14.29 7.48 7.93
C GLU A 56 -13.18 8.11 8.78
N GLU A 57 -13.36 9.36 9.21
CA GLU A 57 -12.34 10.04 10.02
C GLU A 57 -12.18 9.37 11.38
N THR A 58 -10.93 9.16 11.79
CA THR A 58 -10.60 8.66 13.12
C THR A 58 -10.35 9.80 14.10
N MET A 59 -10.16 9.50 15.38
CA MET A 59 -9.73 10.48 16.39
C MET A 59 -8.21 10.73 16.34
N TYR A 60 -7.68 10.95 15.14
CA TYR A 60 -6.24 10.99 14.83
C TYR A 60 -5.43 11.99 15.67
N ALA A 61 -6.04 13.09 16.08
CA ALA A 61 -5.39 14.10 16.90
C ALA A 61 -4.92 13.54 18.27
N MET A 62 -5.53 12.46 18.78
CA MET A 62 -5.13 11.84 20.04
C MET A 62 -3.76 11.17 19.99
N ILE A 63 -3.31 10.77 18.79
CA ILE A 63 -2.00 10.13 18.58
C ILE A 63 -0.98 11.08 17.93
N GLY A 64 -1.32 12.38 17.80
CA GLY A 64 -0.44 13.39 17.23
C GLY A 64 -0.41 13.44 15.70
N ALA A 65 -1.32 12.74 15.01
CA ALA A 65 -1.49 12.82 13.57
C ALA A 65 -2.19 14.14 13.15
N THR A 66 -2.01 14.54 11.89
CA THR A 66 -2.66 15.68 11.24
C THR A 66 -3.89 15.27 10.42
N ALA A 67 -3.98 14.00 10.04
CA ALA A 67 -5.16 13.37 9.48
C ALA A 67 -5.17 11.87 9.78
N GLY A 68 -6.35 11.25 9.79
CA GLY A 68 -6.48 9.81 9.91
C GLY A 68 -7.84 9.31 9.47
N LYS A 69 -7.85 8.18 8.77
CA LYS A 69 -9.06 7.54 8.27
C LYS A 69 -8.99 6.02 8.41
N GLU A 70 -10.13 5.42 8.71
CA GLU A 70 -10.36 3.98 8.67
C GLU A 70 -11.03 3.56 7.35
N TYR A 71 -10.62 2.41 6.83
CA TYR A 71 -11.01 1.85 5.55
C TYR A 71 -11.35 0.37 5.68
N ASN A 72 -12.02 -0.17 4.66
CA ASN A 72 -12.41 -1.58 4.58
C ASN A 72 -13.16 -2.03 5.84
N ASP A 73 -14.20 -1.28 6.20
CA ASP A 73 -15.05 -1.53 7.37
C ASP A 73 -14.25 -1.55 8.71
N GLY A 74 -13.24 -0.68 8.81
CA GLY A 74 -12.41 -0.52 10.00
C GLY A 74 -11.22 -1.47 10.09
N ALA A 75 -10.96 -2.29 9.06
CA ALA A 75 -9.84 -3.23 9.06
C ALA A 75 -8.46 -2.55 8.88
N VAL A 76 -8.42 -1.41 8.20
CA VAL A 76 -7.18 -0.70 7.85
C VAL A 76 -7.31 0.77 8.23
N GLU A 77 -6.32 1.30 8.93
CA GLU A 77 -6.23 2.73 9.24
C GLU A 77 -4.97 3.34 8.61
N LEU A 78 -5.12 4.52 8.02
CA LEU A 78 -4.00 5.35 7.56
C LEU A 78 -3.97 6.66 8.33
N TYR A 79 -2.78 7.03 8.80
CA TYR A 79 -2.54 8.26 9.52
C TYR A 79 -1.47 9.09 8.83
N GLN A 80 -1.66 10.40 8.80
CA GLN A 80 -0.65 11.36 8.35
C GLN A 80 -0.09 12.12 9.55
N PHE A 81 1.21 12.29 9.57
CA PHE A 81 1.96 13.05 10.57
C PHE A 81 2.83 14.11 9.88
N GLU A 82 3.18 15.14 10.63
CA GLU A 82 4.37 15.92 10.27
C GLU A 82 5.61 15.06 10.53
N GLU A 83 6.52 14.98 9.56
CA GLU A 83 7.72 14.12 9.64
C GLU A 83 8.65 14.51 10.79
N ASP A 84 8.65 15.78 11.20
CA ASP A 84 9.45 16.28 12.31
C ASP A 84 8.70 16.24 13.67
N SER A 85 7.48 15.72 13.71
CA SER A 85 6.71 15.58 14.95
C SER A 85 7.32 14.54 15.89
N ASP A 86 7.13 14.74 17.20
CA ASP A 86 7.56 13.77 18.20
C ASP A 86 6.85 12.42 18.03
N ALA A 87 5.57 12.44 17.63
CA ALA A 87 4.78 11.23 17.37
C ALA A 87 5.35 10.42 16.19
N TYR A 88 5.71 11.06 15.07
CA TYR A 88 6.30 10.34 13.95
C TYR A 88 7.70 9.80 14.28
N LYS A 89 8.51 10.55 15.04
CA LYS A 89 9.80 10.07 15.54
C LYS A 89 9.65 8.87 16.47
N GLU A 90 8.59 8.81 17.28
CA GLU A 90 8.27 7.64 18.10
C GLU A 90 8.05 6.41 17.20
N ILE A 91 7.25 6.55 16.13
CA ILE A 91 7.01 5.52 15.13
C ILE A 91 8.32 5.06 14.50
N GLU A 92 9.16 5.98 14.02
CA GLU A 92 10.45 5.63 13.40
C GLU A 92 11.39 4.87 14.35
N SER A 93 11.29 5.12 15.66
CA SER A 93 12.16 4.53 16.67
C SER A 93 11.67 3.19 17.23
N SER A 94 10.36 2.92 17.15
CA SER A 94 9.72 1.84 17.91
C SER A 94 8.67 1.05 17.15
N ASP A 95 8.33 1.45 15.92
CA ASP A 95 7.20 0.94 15.14
C ASP A 95 5.88 0.97 15.93
N SER A 96 5.72 2.00 16.76
CA SER A 96 4.52 2.23 17.56
C SER A 96 4.28 3.72 17.81
N VAL A 97 3.03 4.10 18.08
CA VAL A 97 2.67 5.45 18.52
C VAL A 97 1.63 5.37 19.63
N SER A 98 1.91 6.00 20.78
CA SER A 98 0.98 5.98 21.93
C SER A 98 0.58 4.55 22.37
N GLY A 99 1.48 3.59 22.18
CA GLY A 99 1.24 2.16 22.49
C GLY A 99 0.44 1.39 21.44
N ILE A 100 0.12 2.00 20.29
CA ILE A 100 -0.53 1.34 19.15
C ILE A 100 0.56 0.85 18.19
N PRO A 101 0.58 -0.44 17.83
CA PRO A 101 1.51 -0.97 16.83
C PRO A 101 1.27 -0.35 15.45
N VAL A 102 2.36 0.03 14.77
CA VAL A 102 2.35 0.51 13.38
C VAL A 102 2.92 -0.58 12.48
N ALA A 103 2.16 -1.00 11.46
CA ALA A 103 2.55 -2.08 10.58
C ALA A 103 3.61 -1.65 9.55
N ALA A 104 3.51 -0.42 9.07
CA ALA A 104 4.52 0.23 8.24
C ALA A 104 4.39 1.75 8.29
N HIS A 105 5.48 2.45 8.01
CA HIS A 105 5.49 3.91 7.86
C HIS A 105 6.42 4.33 6.74
N LYS A 106 6.09 5.46 6.10
CA LYS A 106 6.89 6.08 5.04
C LYS A 106 6.47 7.53 4.84
N ASP A 107 7.43 8.43 4.75
CA ASP A 107 7.23 9.84 4.36
C ASP A 107 6.10 10.55 5.13
N GLY A 108 5.99 10.31 6.44
CA GLY A 108 4.96 10.89 7.30
C GLY A 108 3.61 10.16 7.27
N ILE A 109 3.47 9.05 6.55
CA ILE A 109 2.26 8.24 6.50
C ILE A 109 2.50 6.94 7.27
N ALA A 110 1.56 6.55 8.13
CA ALA A 110 1.59 5.28 8.86
C ALA A 110 0.38 4.41 8.49
N LEU A 111 0.62 3.10 8.40
CA LEU A 111 -0.36 2.04 8.16
C LEU A 111 -0.55 1.23 9.44
N ILE A 112 -1.81 1.07 9.86
CA ILE A 112 -2.20 0.25 11.01
C ILE A 112 -3.28 -0.73 10.56
N PHE A 113 -3.16 -1.99 10.99
CA PHE A 113 -4.21 -2.99 10.83
C PHE A 113 -4.97 -3.13 12.14
N ALA A 114 -6.30 -3.07 12.06
CA ALA A 114 -7.13 -3.30 13.24
C ALA A 114 -7.16 -4.78 13.61
N ASN A 115 -7.43 -5.07 14.88
CA ASN A 115 -7.68 -6.42 15.42
C ASN A 115 -6.51 -7.42 15.29
N ASP A 116 -5.26 -6.96 15.19
CA ASP A 116 -4.06 -7.79 15.09
C ASP A 116 -4.01 -8.69 13.83
N GLU A 117 -4.85 -8.42 12.82
CA GLU A 117 -4.88 -9.15 11.55
C GLU A 117 -4.16 -8.38 10.44
N THR A 118 -2.91 -8.77 10.14
CA THR A 118 -2.13 -8.17 9.05
C THR A 118 -2.59 -8.68 7.69
N ASP A 119 -3.00 -7.77 6.80
CA ASP A 119 -3.10 -8.06 5.36
C ASP A 119 -1.76 -7.83 4.68
N GLN A 120 -1.05 -8.92 4.39
CA GLN A 120 0.28 -8.86 3.78
C GLN A 120 0.27 -8.20 2.40
N ALA A 121 -0.80 -8.32 1.62
CA ALA A 121 -0.87 -7.71 0.29
C ALA A 121 -0.93 -6.18 0.38
N ILE A 122 -1.70 -5.66 1.35
CA ILE A 122 -1.77 -4.21 1.61
C ILE A 122 -0.44 -3.70 2.17
N LEU A 123 0.19 -4.45 3.09
CA LEU A 123 1.51 -4.10 3.64
C LEU A 123 2.58 -4.02 2.55
N ASP A 124 2.66 -5.03 1.69
CA ASP A 124 3.62 -5.08 0.58
C ASP A 124 3.37 -3.96 -0.44
N ALA A 125 2.10 -3.65 -0.73
CA ALA A 125 1.73 -2.55 -1.60
C ALA A 125 2.10 -1.18 -0.99
N PHE A 126 1.87 -0.98 0.30
CA PHE A 126 2.23 0.24 1.02
C PHE A 126 3.74 0.49 0.96
N ASN A 127 4.55 -0.55 1.20
CA ASN A 127 6.00 -0.47 1.14
C ASN A 127 6.54 -0.11 -0.25
N GLN A 128 5.76 -0.35 -1.30
CA GLN A 128 6.11 0.01 -2.68
C GLN A 128 5.70 1.44 -3.08
N LEU A 129 4.86 2.11 -2.29
CA LEU A 129 4.45 3.49 -2.57
C LEU A 129 5.65 4.42 -2.62
N GLN A 130 5.57 5.40 -3.52
CA GLN A 130 6.54 6.46 -3.70
C GLN A 130 5.79 7.78 -3.65
N PHE A 131 6.13 8.66 -2.71
CA PHE A 131 5.49 9.97 -2.57
C PHE A 131 6.28 11.06 -3.31
N LYS A 132 5.61 12.16 -3.68
CA LYS A 132 6.21 13.34 -4.31
C LYS A 132 5.90 14.64 -3.56
#